data_AF-A0A2T0AVC7-F1
#
_entry.id   AF-A0A2T0AVC7-F1
#
_cell.length_a   1.000
_cell.length_b   1.000
_cell.length_c   1.000
_cell.angle_alpha   90.00
_cell.angle_beta   90.00
_cell.angle_gamma   90.00
#
_symmetry.space_group_name_H-M   'P 1'
#
loop_
_entity.id
_entity.type
_entity.pdbx_description
1 polymer ?
#
loop_
_entity_poly.entity_id
_entity_poly.type
_entity_poly.pdbx_seq_one_letter_code
_entity_poly.pdbx_strand_id
1 'polypeptide(L)'
;MHLQDAIEQGAEVFIPAEVEPREFYTTPQFEREITLPDRTRAMVQHLAKLMRRFGPMDKTMVFCVDTEHARLVARLLQDEFGPETGLDNYAVPIVSEEGEQARRWLEDFADSDKKTPVVATTAELLSTGVDIPACKNIVFMKTLSSPILFKQIIGRGSRVDQATEKYWFRIIDFTGATRLFDQWDRPAGPPPQPPVGPFTATLTGYVFHAQTGERIVGARVAVRTGPNTQQGPILTDKDGTFTFSNLPVGTLTLICNAPGFTPRELRVETLADETVVVEVPLKPQAKSAGKIRVEGLEVTIADEAVFLIEETGQQLTLSEYKDYTRRHITQTAPTLKTLRAIWVDPPRRRAFLEDLRRQSIHPEVLAEIMDQSEADTFDLLAHLAFGVPIRTRSERASAFRNREQAFIQAFGENARRVILELLEKYRAGGIEQLQPEVFSVSPFREWGGAFTISRWFGGTERLRSTLLTMQQKIYPEEVAV
;
A
#
# COMPACT_ATOMS: atom_id res chain seq x y z
N MET A 1 -8.31 2.64 20.81
CA MET A 1 -7.96 2.14 22.15
C MET A 1 -8.53 3.12 23.17
N HIS A 2 -9.17 2.64 24.24
CA HIS A 2 -9.71 3.52 25.29
C HIS A 2 -8.59 4.06 26.18
N LEU A 3 -8.71 5.31 26.62
CA LEU A 3 -7.71 5.99 27.45
C LEU A 3 -7.65 5.43 28.89
N GLN A 4 -8.78 4.91 29.40
CA GLN A 4 -8.88 4.32 30.74
C GLN A 4 -8.08 3.02 30.88
N ASP A 5 -8.08 2.17 29.86
CA ASP A 5 -7.33 0.90 29.85
C ASP A 5 -5.80 1.11 29.92
N ALA A 6 -5.31 2.27 29.45
CA ALA A 6 -3.89 2.62 29.48
C ALA A 6 -3.44 3.10 30.87
N ILE A 7 -4.34 3.74 31.63
CA ILE A 7 -4.07 4.23 32.99
C ILE A 7 -4.07 3.06 33.99
N GLU A 8 -4.98 2.09 33.83
CA GLU A 8 -5.00 0.86 34.67
C GLU A 8 -3.78 -0.05 34.46
N GLN A 9 -3.11 0.06 33.31
CA GLN A 9 -1.85 -0.66 33.01
C GLN A 9 -0.59 0.09 33.47
N GLY A 10 -0.75 1.18 34.22
CA GLY A 10 0.37 1.89 34.87
C GLY A 10 1.05 2.97 34.02
N ALA A 11 0.41 3.46 32.95
CA ALA A 11 0.91 4.63 32.22
C ALA A 11 0.57 5.92 32.99
N GLU A 12 1.58 6.77 33.25
CA GLU A 12 1.34 8.13 33.73
C GLU A 12 0.78 8.98 32.58
N VAL A 13 -0.51 9.30 32.66
CA VAL A 13 -1.21 10.16 31.70
C VAL A 13 -1.39 11.53 32.34
N PHE A 14 -0.68 12.54 31.83
CA PHE A 14 -0.89 13.92 32.25
C PHE A 14 -1.78 14.65 31.25
N ILE A 15 -2.98 15.05 31.70
CA ILE A 15 -3.96 15.79 30.90
C ILE A 15 -3.90 17.25 31.38
N PRO A 16 -3.45 18.21 30.55
CA PRO A 16 -3.44 19.61 30.92
C PRO A 16 -4.87 20.12 31.18
N ALA A 17 -5.03 21.08 32.09
CA ALA A 17 -6.33 21.59 32.55
C ALA A 17 -7.24 22.22 31.46
N GLU A 18 -6.75 22.34 30.22
CA GLU A 18 -7.43 23.00 29.10
C GLU A 18 -7.74 22.02 27.93
N VAL A 19 -7.47 20.73 28.10
CA VAL A 19 -7.70 19.69 27.08
C VAL A 19 -8.78 18.72 27.54
N GLU A 20 -9.90 18.65 26.83
CA GLU A 20 -10.88 17.57 27.03
C GLU A 20 -10.37 16.28 26.35
N PRO A 21 -10.10 15.21 27.11
CA PRO A 21 -9.61 13.95 26.57
C PRO A 21 -10.66 13.29 25.66
N ARG A 22 -10.21 12.71 24.55
CA ARG A 22 -11.05 11.95 23.61
C ARG A 22 -11.03 10.46 23.95
N GLU A 23 -12.19 9.82 23.92
CA GLU A 23 -12.33 8.39 24.23
C GLU A 23 -11.81 7.45 23.12
N PHE A 24 -11.68 7.92 21.87
CA PHE A 24 -11.34 7.08 20.73
C PHE A 24 -10.43 7.77 19.69
N TYR A 25 -9.49 6.99 19.17
CA TYR A 25 -8.59 7.33 18.06
C TYR A 25 -8.78 6.33 16.91
N THR A 26 -8.65 6.79 15.66
CA THR A 26 -8.74 5.96 14.44
C THR A 26 -7.37 5.73 13.78
N THR A 27 -7.19 4.58 13.12
CA THR A 27 -5.90 4.13 12.53
C THR A 27 -5.25 5.13 11.57
N PRO A 28 -5.98 5.81 10.64
CA PRO A 28 -5.35 6.77 9.73
C PRO A 28 -4.88 8.07 10.41
N GLN A 29 -5.46 8.41 11.57
CA GLN A 29 -5.03 9.54 12.40
C GLN A 29 -3.81 9.19 13.25
N PHE A 30 -3.73 7.92 13.68
CA PHE A 30 -2.54 7.35 14.31
C PHE A 30 -1.35 7.24 13.33
N GLU A 31 -1.63 7.08 12.04
CA GLU A 31 -0.63 6.91 10.97
C GLU A 31 0.09 8.20 10.53
N ARG A 32 -0.50 9.39 10.78
CA ARG A 32 0.12 10.67 10.40
C ARG A 32 1.13 11.19 11.42
N GLU A 33 0.85 11.06 12.71
CA GLU A 33 1.55 11.79 13.79
C GLU A 33 2.87 11.17 14.30
N ILE A 34 3.39 10.08 13.71
CA ILE A 34 4.63 9.45 14.21
C ILE A 34 5.71 9.43 13.11
N THR A 35 6.56 10.45 13.11
CA THR A 35 7.95 10.36 12.64
C THR A 35 8.86 10.18 13.84
N LEU A 36 9.34 8.96 14.13
CA LEU A 36 10.53 8.66 14.95
C LEU A 36 10.74 7.12 14.98
N PRO A 37 11.96 6.60 15.26
CA PRO A 37 12.31 5.18 15.50
C PRO A 37 11.36 4.36 16.39
N ASP A 38 10.40 5.00 17.06
CA ASP A 38 9.30 4.36 17.78
C ASP A 38 8.28 3.67 16.88
N ARG A 39 8.16 4.01 15.58
CA ARG A 39 7.24 3.31 14.66
C ARG A 39 7.64 1.86 14.44
N THR A 40 8.91 1.59 14.11
CA THR A 40 9.41 0.23 13.93
C THR A 40 9.28 -0.55 15.23
N ARG A 41 9.58 0.09 16.38
CA ARG A 41 9.37 -0.52 17.69
C ARG A 41 7.91 -0.84 17.97
N ALA A 42 6.97 0.05 17.66
CA ALA A 42 5.54 -0.19 17.82
C ALA A 42 5.02 -1.29 16.88
N MET A 43 5.47 -1.31 15.63
CA MET A 43 5.15 -2.38 14.68
C MET A 43 5.70 -3.73 15.15
N VAL A 44 6.95 -3.77 15.65
CA VAL A 44 7.56 -4.96 16.23
C VAL A 44 6.84 -5.42 17.49
N GLN A 45 6.49 -4.52 18.41
CA GLN A 45 5.72 -4.86 19.61
C GLN A 45 4.34 -5.41 19.26
N HIS A 46 3.66 -4.83 18.27
CA HIS A 46 2.39 -5.35 17.79
C HIS A 46 2.56 -6.72 17.12
N LEU A 47 3.59 -6.89 16.29
CA LEU A 47 3.94 -8.16 15.69
C LEU A 47 4.25 -9.21 16.77
N ALA A 48 5.01 -8.86 17.80
CA ALA A 48 5.35 -9.76 18.90
C ALA A 48 4.10 -10.21 19.67
N LYS A 49 3.14 -9.31 19.93
CA LYS A 49 1.83 -9.67 20.51
C LYS A 49 1.06 -10.67 19.62
N LEU A 50 1.05 -10.46 18.30
CA LEU A 50 0.41 -11.37 17.35
C LEU A 50 1.11 -12.74 17.32
N MET A 51 2.44 -12.75 17.31
CA MET A 51 3.24 -13.98 17.31
C MET A 51 3.06 -14.78 18.61
N ARG A 52 3.08 -14.13 19.79
CA ARG A 52 2.75 -14.79 21.08
C ARG A 52 1.35 -15.41 21.06
N ARG A 53 0.37 -14.73 20.43
CA ARG A 53 -1.00 -15.23 20.31
C ARG A 53 -1.14 -16.41 19.35
N PHE A 54 -0.46 -16.38 18.20
CA PHE A 54 -0.63 -17.38 17.15
C PHE A 54 0.29 -18.58 17.30
N GLY A 55 1.48 -18.37 17.86
CA GLY A 55 2.53 -19.37 18.01
C GLY A 55 3.90 -18.69 17.97
N PRO A 56 4.61 -18.56 19.12
CA PRO A 56 5.92 -17.89 19.15
C PRO A 56 7.01 -18.67 18.40
N MET A 57 6.75 -19.93 18.01
CA MET A 57 7.67 -20.75 17.21
C MET A 57 7.23 -20.91 15.75
N ASP A 58 6.14 -20.25 15.33
CA ASP A 58 5.69 -20.28 13.94
C ASP A 58 6.66 -19.51 13.04
N LYS A 59 7.26 -20.20 12.06
CA LYS A 59 8.21 -19.58 11.13
C LYS A 59 7.60 -18.36 10.44
N THR A 60 8.28 -17.23 10.57
CA THR A 60 7.77 -15.90 10.20
C THR A 60 8.77 -15.19 9.29
N MET A 61 8.31 -14.69 8.15
CA MET A 61 9.10 -13.87 7.24
C MET A 61 8.65 -12.41 7.31
N VAL A 62 9.59 -11.49 7.49
CA VAL A 62 9.30 -10.05 7.55
C VAL A 62 9.99 -9.30 6.42
N PHE A 63 9.19 -8.63 5.59
CA PHE A 63 9.66 -7.83 4.45
C PHE A 63 9.77 -6.36 4.86
N CYS A 64 11.01 -5.89 4.95
CA CYS A 64 11.40 -4.57 5.43
C CYS A 64 11.79 -3.66 4.25
N VAL A 65 11.80 -2.35 4.49
CA VAL A 65 12.01 -1.32 3.45
C VAL A 65 13.38 -1.48 2.79
N ASP A 66 14.42 -1.59 3.61
CA ASP A 66 15.82 -1.68 3.22
C ASP A 66 16.58 -2.61 4.20
N THR A 67 17.88 -2.78 3.95
CA THR A 67 18.77 -3.65 4.71
C THR A 67 18.90 -3.23 6.17
N GLU A 68 19.01 -1.92 6.43
CA GLU A 68 19.14 -1.38 7.79
C GLU A 68 17.86 -1.59 8.60
N HIS A 69 16.70 -1.37 7.96
CA HIS A 69 15.40 -1.65 8.56
C HIS A 69 15.25 -3.14 8.87
N ALA A 70 15.69 -4.03 7.98
CA ALA A 70 15.68 -5.48 8.24
C ALA A 70 16.52 -5.84 9.48
N ARG A 71 17.75 -5.31 9.58
CA ARG A 71 18.62 -5.52 10.75
C ARG A 71 17.98 -5.02 12.04
N LEU A 72 17.40 -3.83 12.01
CA LEU A 72 16.72 -3.24 13.16
C LEU A 72 15.54 -4.11 13.62
N VAL A 73 14.69 -4.54 12.69
CA VAL A 73 13.53 -5.39 12.99
C VAL A 73 13.97 -6.74 13.53
N ALA A 74 14.99 -7.38 12.96
CA ALA A 74 15.54 -8.63 13.48
C ALA A 74 16.03 -8.47 14.91
N ARG A 75 16.81 -7.41 15.18
CA ARG A 75 17.32 -7.12 16.52
C ARG A 75 16.18 -6.92 17.52
N LEU A 76 15.17 -6.11 17.18
CA LEU A 76 14.06 -5.85 18.09
C LEU A 76 13.23 -7.12 18.36
N LEU A 77 13.03 -7.99 17.36
CA LEU A 77 12.36 -9.27 17.55
C LEU A 77 13.21 -10.27 18.34
N GLN A 78 14.53 -10.25 18.15
CA GLN A 78 15.48 -11.03 18.95
C GLN A 78 15.46 -10.58 20.41
N ASP A 79 15.39 -9.28 20.68
CA ASP A 79 15.31 -8.73 22.03
C ASP A 79 13.97 -9.09 22.71
N GLU A 80 12.87 -9.15 21.95
CA GLU A 80 11.53 -9.53 22.45
C GLU A 80 11.39 -11.02 22.76
N PHE A 81 12.00 -11.90 21.96
CA PHE A 81 11.76 -13.35 22.03
C PHE A 81 12.98 -14.17 22.45
N GLY A 82 14.20 -13.67 22.28
CA GLY A 82 15.43 -14.36 22.68
C GLY A 82 15.42 -14.73 24.17
N PRO A 83 15.14 -13.79 25.09
CA PRO A 83 15.02 -14.10 26.52
C PRO A 83 13.86 -15.04 26.86
N GLU A 84 12.75 -14.94 26.14
CA GLU A 84 11.55 -15.76 26.35
C GLU A 84 11.75 -17.22 25.91
N THR A 85 12.48 -17.42 24.81
CA THR A 85 12.68 -18.73 24.18
C THR A 85 14.01 -19.39 24.53
N GLY A 86 14.98 -18.61 25.04
CA GLY A 86 16.36 -19.05 25.27
C GLY A 86 17.17 -19.25 23.98
N LEU A 87 16.72 -18.67 22.86
CA LEU A 87 17.34 -18.86 21.54
C LEU A 87 18.15 -17.62 21.13
N ASP A 88 19.45 -17.82 20.89
CA ASP A 88 20.37 -16.74 20.48
C ASP A 88 20.17 -16.28 19.03
N ASN A 89 19.48 -17.09 18.22
CA ASN A 89 19.21 -16.84 16.81
C ASN A 89 17.71 -16.98 16.50
N TYR A 90 16.84 -16.52 17.40
CA TYR A 90 15.40 -16.52 17.20
C TYR A 90 15.01 -15.71 15.94
N ALA A 91 15.52 -14.48 15.83
CA ALA A 91 15.30 -13.59 14.70
C ALA A 91 16.62 -13.20 14.05
N VAL A 92 16.72 -13.40 12.74
CA VAL A 92 17.94 -13.12 11.98
C VAL A 92 17.65 -12.27 10.74
N PRO A 93 18.53 -11.30 10.43
CA PRO A 93 18.53 -10.66 9.12
C PRO A 93 19.05 -11.65 8.07
N ILE A 94 18.45 -11.61 6.89
CA ILE A 94 18.94 -12.32 5.72
C ILE A 94 19.07 -11.31 4.59
N VAL A 95 20.21 -10.63 4.57
CA VAL A 95 20.56 -9.55 3.65
C VAL A 95 21.86 -9.88 2.89
N SER A 96 22.03 -9.32 1.70
CA SER A 96 23.13 -9.66 0.77
C SER A 96 24.53 -9.42 1.34
N GLU A 97 24.68 -8.43 2.23
CA GLU A 97 25.95 -8.03 2.84
C GLU A 97 26.49 -9.02 3.88
N GLU A 98 25.67 -9.94 4.40
CA GLU A 98 26.03 -10.91 5.44
C GLU A 98 26.63 -12.22 4.89
N GLY A 99 26.85 -12.28 3.58
CA GLY A 99 27.68 -13.29 2.93
C GLY A 99 27.26 -14.74 3.21
N GLU A 100 28.19 -15.55 3.69
CA GLU A 100 27.95 -16.99 3.96
C GLU A 100 27.03 -17.24 5.15
N GLN A 101 26.99 -16.34 6.14
CA GLN A 101 26.21 -16.55 7.35
C GLN A 101 24.71 -16.41 7.08
N ALA A 102 24.30 -15.38 6.33
CA ALA A 102 22.93 -15.23 5.87
C ALA A 102 22.46 -16.42 5.03
N ARG A 103 23.34 -17.03 4.22
CA ARG A 103 23.02 -18.25 3.47
C ARG A 103 22.74 -19.44 4.38
N ARG A 104 23.57 -19.66 5.40
CA ARG A 104 23.35 -20.73 6.38
C ARG A 104 22.05 -20.52 7.16
N TRP A 105 21.79 -19.30 7.62
CA TRP A 105 20.52 -18.98 8.27
C TRP A 105 19.32 -19.19 7.37
N LEU A 106 19.44 -18.90 6.07
CA LEU A 106 18.40 -19.14 5.09
C LEU A 106 18.15 -20.64 4.87
N GLU A 107 19.22 -21.43 4.81
CA GLU A 107 19.14 -22.90 4.71
C GLU A 107 18.47 -23.50 5.95
N ASP A 108 18.92 -23.12 7.15
CA ASP A 108 18.30 -23.56 8.41
C ASP A 108 16.84 -23.06 8.53
N PHE A 109 16.54 -21.84 8.06
CA PHE A 109 15.18 -21.29 8.05
C PHE A 109 14.27 -22.06 7.09
N ALA A 110 14.78 -22.52 5.95
CA ALA A 110 14.03 -23.27 4.95
C ALA A 110 13.73 -24.71 5.41
N ASP A 111 14.61 -25.31 6.22
CA ASP A 111 14.49 -26.69 6.70
C ASP A 111 13.37 -26.86 7.74
N SER A 112 12.33 -27.64 7.41
CA SER A 112 11.19 -27.89 8.30
C SER A 112 11.56 -28.57 9.63
N ASP A 113 12.67 -29.32 9.69
CA ASP A 113 13.12 -30.01 10.91
C ASP A 113 13.85 -29.07 11.88
N LYS A 114 14.30 -27.90 11.40
CA LYS A 114 15.01 -26.90 12.19
C LYS A 114 14.04 -25.98 12.90
N LYS A 115 14.23 -25.87 14.22
CA LYS A 115 13.46 -24.96 15.09
C LYS A 115 13.92 -23.51 15.05
N THR A 116 15.16 -23.24 14.63
CA THR A 116 15.71 -21.89 14.48
C THR A 116 16.46 -21.73 13.16
N PRO A 117 16.51 -20.51 12.60
CA PRO A 117 15.81 -19.30 13.07
C PRO A 117 14.27 -19.41 12.94
N VAL A 118 13.54 -18.68 13.78
CA VAL A 118 12.06 -18.62 13.74
C VAL A 118 11.60 -17.43 12.92
N VAL A 119 12.34 -16.33 12.96
CA VAL A 119 12.06 -15.13 12.16
C VAL A 119 13.20 -14.85 11.20
N ALA A 120 12.86 -14.67 9.94
CA ALA A 120 13.75 -14.16 8.92
C ALA A 120 13.29 -12.78 8.45
N THR A 121 14.12 -11.75 8.63
CA THR A 121 13.83 -10.40 8.13
C THR A 121 14.66 -10.10 6.89
N THR A 122 14.08 -9.46 5.89
CA THR A 122 14.79 -9.16 4.64
C THR A 122 14.26 -7.93 3.93
N ALA A 123 15.14 -7.23 3.21
CA ALA A 123 14.81 -6.08 2.38
C ALA A 123 14.36 -6.50 0.97
N GLU A 124 15.02 -7.52 0.42
CA GLU A 124 14.83 -7.99 -0.94
C GLU A 124 14.27 -9.42 -0.96
N LEU A 125 13.89 -9.89 -2.15
CA LEU A 125 13.61 -11.30 -2.31
C LEU A 125 14.90 -12.09 -2.03
N LEU A 126 14.91 -12.85 -0.93
CA LEU A 126 15.83 -13.98 -0.76
C LEU A 126 15.85 -14.74 -2.08
N SER A 127 17.02 -15.00 -2.65
CA SER A 127 17.24 -15.53 -4.00
C SER A 127 16.05 -16.33 -4.56
N THR A 128 15.61 -15.99 -5.78
CA THR A 128 14.58 -16.74 -6.50
C THR A 128 14.92 -18.24 -6.46
N GLY A 129 14.21 -19.02 -5.65
CA GLY A 129 14.46 -20.45 -5.49
C GLY A 129 14.41 -21.00 -4.06
N VAL A 130 14.43 -20.17 -3.02
CA VAL A 130 14.31 -20.70 -1.65
C VAL A 130 12.87 -21.05 -1.31
N ASP A 131 12.63 -22.34 -1.10
CA ASP A 131 11.35 -22.93 -0.74
C ASP A 131 11.27 -23.09 0.79
N ILE A 132 10.27 -22.47 1.43
CA ILE A 132 10.15 -22.45 2.89
C ILE A 132 8.76 -22.99 3.23
N PRO A 133 8.56 -24.32 3.08
CA PRO A 133 7.23 -24.93 3.18
C PRO A 133 6.62 -24.72 4.56
N ALA A 134 7.40 -24.72 5.63
CA ALA A 134 6.96 -24.48 7.01
C ALA A 134 6.63 -23.00 7.35
N CYS A 135 6.78 -22.04 6.43
CA CYS A 135 6.53 -20.62 6.71
C CYS A 135 5.04 -20.36 6.99
N LYS A 136 4.69 -20.00 8.23
CA LYS A 136 3.31 -19.81 8.70
C LYS A 136 2.86 -18.35 8.70
N ASN A 137 3.79 -17.41 8.76
CA ASN A 137 3.47 -15.97 8.78
C ASN A 137 4.32 -15.20 7.76
N ILE A 138 3.68 -14.34 6.97
CA ILE A 138 4.32 -13.38 6.08
C ILE A 138 3.92 -11.97 6.53
N VAL A 139 4.91 -11.13 6.80
CA VAL A 139 4.72 -9.80 7.36
C VAL A 139 5.24 -8.75 6.40
N PHE A 140 4.40 -7.77 6.07
CA PHE A 140 4.78 -6.61 5.27
C PHE A 140 4.99 -5.39 6.15
N MET A 141 6.23 -4.93 6.27
CA MET A 141 6.62 -3.64 6.87
C MET A 141 7.14 -2.66 5.81
N LYS A 142 6.97 -3.00 4.53
CA LYS A 142 7.29 -2.14 3.38
C LYS A 142 6.12 -2.11 2.43
N THR A 143 5.85 -0.93 1.87
CA THR A 143 4.87 -0.76 0.80
C THR A 143 5.33 -1.53 -0.44
N LEU A 144 4.45 -2.35 -0.99
CA LEU A 144 4.68 -3.04 -2.26
C LEU A 144 3.85 -2.38 -3.36
N SER A 145 4.50 -2.09 -4.49
CA SER A 145 3.86 -1.56 -5.70
C SER A 145 3.69 -2.62 -6.80
N SER A 146 4.43 -3.73 -6.72
CA SER A 146 4.47 -4.79 -7.72
C SER A 146 3.61 -5.99 -7.29
N PRO A 147 2.48 -6.28 -7.97
CA PRO A 147 1.68 -7.47 -7.74
C PRO A 147 2.44 -8.77 -8.01
N ILE A 148 3.37 -8.79 -8.98
CA ILE A 148 4.24 -9.94 -9.22
C ILE A 148 5.10 -10.20 -7.99
N LEU A 149 5.77 -9.17 -7.47
CA LEU A 149 6.61 -9.29 -6.28
C LEU A 149 5.78 -9.73 -5.07
N PHE A 150 4.61 -9.14 -4.89
CA PHE A 150 3.66 -9.54 -3.86
C PHE A 150 3.27 -11.02 -3.99
N LYS A 151 2.87 -11.47 -5.19
CA LYS A 151 2.55 -12.89 -5.47
C LYS A 151 3.73 -13.83 -5.28
N GLN A 152 4.94 -13.42 -5.64
CA GLN A 152 6.17 -14.17 -5.39
C GLN A 152 6.47 -14.31 -3.90
N ILE A 153 6.21 -13.26 -3.11
CA ILE A 153 6.39 -13.28 -1.66
C ILE A 153 5.36 -14.22 -1.01
N ILE A 154 4.06 -14.01 -1.26
CA ILE A 154 3.01 -14.85 -0.66
C ILE A 154 3.09 -16.31 -1.15
N GLY A 155 3.60 -16.54 -2.37
CA GLY A 155 3.83 -17.86 -2.94
C GLY A 155 4.82 -18.72 -2.14
N ARG A 156 5.65 -18.10 -1.28
CA ARG A 156 6.52 -18.81 -0.32
C ARG A 156 5.71 -19.38 0.84
N GLY A 157 4.69 -18.65 1.28
CA GLY A 157 3.77 -19.05 2.35
C GLY A 157 2.67 -20.01 1.87
N SER A 158 2.34 -20.04 0.58
CA SER A 158 1.24 -20.86 0.05
C SER A 158 1.54 -22.36 -0.05
N ARG A 159 2.77 -22.79 0.25
CA ARG A 159 3.17 -24.20 0.27
C ARG A 159 2.53 -24.92 1.46
N VAL A 160 1.98 -26.11 1.21
CA VAL A 160 1.50 -27.01 2.27
C VAL A 160 2.69 -27.81 2.80
N ASP A 161 2.75 -27.99 4.12
CA ASP A 161 3.78 -28.81 4.77
C ASP A 161 3.13 -29.77 5.78
N GLN A 162 3.15 -31.06 5.46
CA GLN A 162 2.55 -32.09 6.34
C GLN A 162 3.39 -32.31 7.61
N ALA A 163 4.71 -32.14 7.53
CA ALA A 163 5.61 -32.38 8.66
C ALA A 163 5.36 -31.38 9.81
N THR A 164 4.97 -30.15 9.46
CA THR A 164 4.66 -29.08 10.43
C THR A 164 3.17 -28.81 10.58
N GLU A 165 2.31 -29.70 10.04
CA GLU A 165 0.85 -29.59 10.02
C GLU A 165 0.33 -28.25 9.47
N LYS A 166 1.05 -27.69 8.50
CA LYS A 166 0.74 -26.40 7.90
C LYS A 166 -0.12 -26.59 6.65
N TYR A 167 -1.39 -26.21 6.78
CA TYR A 167 -2.37 -26.19 5.67
C TYR A 167 -2.78 -24.79 5.22
N TRP A 168 -2.35 -23.77 5.97
CA TRP A 168 -2.66 -22.36 5.73
C TRP A 168 -1.53 -21.49 6.28
N PHE A 169 -1.50 -20.22 5.88
CA PHE A 169 -0.54 -19.24 6.38
C PHE A 169 -1.24 -17.90 6.61
N ARG A 170 -0.60 -17.01 7.37
CA ARG A 170 -1.11 -15.69 7.74
C ARG A 170 -0.35 -14.62 6.98
N ILE A 171 -1.07 -13.59 6.56
CA ILE A 171 -0.47 -12.34 6.08
C ILE A 171 -0.76 -11.26 7.12
N ILE A 172 0.29 -10.63 7.62
CA ILE A 172 0.23 -9.50 8.55
C ILE A 172 0.73 -8.29 7.77
N ASP A 173 -0.15 -7.31 7.55
CA ASP A 173 0.13 -6.21 6.65
C ASP A 173 0.05 -4.87 7.38
N PHE A 174 1.21 -4.24 7.57
CA PHE A 174 1.32 -2.92 8.20
C PHE A 174 1.34 -1.77 7.17
N THR A 175 1.26 -2.07 5.87
CA THR A 175 1.52 -1.09 4.79
C THR A 175 0.49 -1.16 3.65
N GLY A 176 -0.58 -1.92 3.85
CA GLY A 176 -1.65 -2.11 2.86
C GLY A 176 -1.24 -2.89 1.62
N ALA A 177 -0.16 -3.67 1.63
CA ALA A 177 0.29 -4.52 0.51
C ALA A 177 -0.80 -5.47 0.00
N THR A 178 -1.73 -5.89 0.87
CA THR A 178 -2.89 -6.74 0.55
C THR A 178 -3.86 -6.13 -0.47
N ARG A 179 -3.77 -4.82 -0.74
CA ARG A 179 -4.49 -4.19 -1.86
C ARG A 179 -4.14 -4.79 -3.23
N LEU A 180 -2.98 -5.45 -3.35
CA LEU A 180 -2.49 -6.08 -4.58
C LEU A 180 -3.11 -7.46 -4.86
N PHE A 181 -3.99 -7.96 -3.99
CA PHE A 181 -4.79 -9.14 -4.27
C PHE A 181 -5.77 -8.89 -5.41
N ASP A 182 -5.78 -9.77 -6.40
CA ASP A 182 -6.77 -9.75 -7.48
C ASP A 182 -7.96 -10.67 -7.20
N GLN A 183 -8.89 -10.76 -8.17
CA GLN A 183 -10.09 -11.59 -8.07
C GLN A 183 -9.76 -13.10 -8.04
N TRP A 184 -8.62 -13.50 -8.62
CA TRP A 184 -8.18 -14.90 -8.69
C TRP A 184 -7.55 -15.36 -7.36
N ASP A 185 -6.97 -14.43 -6.60
CA ASP A 185 -6.39 -14.72 -5.28
C ASP A 185 -7.43 -14.92 -4.18
N ARG A 186 -8.70 -14.61 -4.46
CA ARG A 186 -9.81 -14.75 -3.52
C ARG A 186 -10.52 -16.07 -3.78
N PRO A 187 -10.98 -16.79 -2.73
CA PRO A 187 -11.80 -17.98 -2.92
C PRO A 187 -12.96 -17.65 -3.87
N ALA A 188 -13.28 -18.58 -4.78
CA ALA A 188 -14.51 -18.52 -5.57
C ALA A 188 -15.72 -18.73 -4.64
N GLY A 189 -16.01 -17.72 -3.82
CA GLY A 189 -17.23 -17.61 -3.05
C GLY A 189 -18.29 -16.89 -3.88
N PRO A 190 -19.58 -17.15 -3.63
CA PRO A 190 -20.61 -16.23 -4.09
C PRO A 190 -20.24 -14.82 -3.59
N PRO A 191 -20.50 -13.76 -4.37
CA PRO A 191 -20.28 -12.40 -3.91
C PRO A 191 -20.91 -12.24 -2.52
N PRO A 192 -20.29 -11.48 -1.59
CA PRO A 192 -20.85 -11.26 -0.27
C PRO A 192 -22.31 -10.86 -0.45
N GLN A 193 -23.21 -11.69 0.08
CA GLN A 193 -24.62 -11.49 -0.16
C GLN A 193 -24.98 -10.10 0.38
N PRO A 194 -25.66 -9.26 -0.41
CA PRO A 194 -26.15 -7.99 0.09
C PRO A 194 -26.92 -8.26 1.38
N PRO A 195 -26.82 -7.39 2.40
CA PRO A 195 -27.47 -7.62 3.68
C PRO A 195 -28.95 -7.93 3.46
N VAL A 196 -29.35 -9.17 3.71
CA VAL A 196 -30.75 -9.62 3.61
C VAL A 196 -31.39 -9.40 4.97
N GLY A 197 -31.45 -8.13 5.38
CA GLY A 197 -32.39 -7.67 6.40
C GLY A 197 -33.55 -6.97 5.69
N PRO A 198 -34.73 -6.83 6.32
CA PRO A 198 -35.75 -5.94 5.76
C PRO A 198 -35.11 -4.55 5.56
N PHE A 199 -35.03 -4.09 4.31
CA PHE A 199 -34.60 -2.73 3.97
C PHE A 199 -35.73 -1.77 4.30
N THR A 200 -36.09 -1.66 5.57
CA THR A 200 -37.25 -0.86 6.01
C THR A 200 -36.91 0.27 6.96
N ALA A 201 -35.65 0.39 7.39
CA ALA A 201 -35.24 1.49 8.25
C ALA A 201 -35.11 2.80 7.46
N THR A 202 -35.47 3.90 8.09
CA THR A 202 -35.25 5.26 7.59
C THR A 202 -34.29 5.99 8.53
N LEU A 203 -33.30 6.67 7.98
CA LEU A 203 -32.35 7.50 8.71
C LEU A 203 -32.52 8.94 8.23
N THR A 204 -32.96 9.81 9.12
CA THR A 204 -33.03 11.26 8.87
C THR A 204 -32.12 12.00 9.83
N GLY A 205 -31.80 13.24 9.54
CA GLY A 205 -30.93 14.02 10.40
C GLY A 205 -30.62 15.39 9.85
N TYR A 206 -29.79 16.13 10.57
CA TYR A 206 -29.29 17.41 10.12
C TYR A 206 -27.81 17.59 10.44
N VAL A 207 -27.15 18.36 9.58
CA VAL A 207 -25.75 18.72 9.74
C VAL A 207 -25.68 20.16 10.20
N PHE A 208 -24.90 20.43 11.25
CA PHE A 208 -24.79 21.76 11.82
C PHE A 208 -23.37 22.07 12.29
N HIS A 209 -23.06 23.35 12.38
CA HIS A 209 -21.78 23.84 12.85
C HIS A 209 -21.70 23.67 14.38
N ALA A 210 -20.69 22.93 14.86
CA ALA A 210 -20.60 22.52 16.26
C ALA A 210 -20.48 23.69 17.26
N GLN A 211 -19.87 24.81 16.86
CA GLN A 211 -19.74 26.01 17.71
C GLN A 211 -20.90 27.02 17.55
N THR A 212 -21.30 27.33 16.31
CA THR A 212 -22.33 28.37 16.06
C THR A 212 -23.76 27.83 16.10
N GLY A 213 -23.95 26.51 16.02
CA GLY A 213 -25.27 25.87 15.93
C GLY A 213 -25.93 25.99 14.55
N GLU A 214 -25.31 26.72 13.61
CA GLU A 214 -25.90 26.99 12.29
C GLU A 214 -26.04 25.72 11.45
N ARG A 215 -27.18 25.60 10.74
CA ARG A 215 -27.43 24.50 9.81
C ARG A 215 -26.50 24.58 8.61
N ILE A 216 -25.85 23.47 8.28
CA ILE A 216 -24.92 23.40 7.15
C ILE A 216 -25.69 22.87 5.94
N VAL A 217 -26.01 23.79 5.02
CA VAL A 217 -26.65 23.51 3.74
C VAL A 217 -25.63 23.02 2.73
N GLY A 218 -25.96 22.00 1.93
CA GLY A 218 -25.06 21.42 0.93
C GLY A 218 -23.92 20.56 1.48
N ALA A 219 -24.01 20.11 2.74
CA ALA A 219 -23.11 19.08 3.27
C ALA A 219 -23.36 17.75 2.56
N ARG A 220 -22.30 17.05 2.17
CA ARG A 220 -22.35 15.72 1.56
C ARG A 220 -22.50 14.69 2.66
N VAL A 221 -23.57 13.91 2.61
CA VAL A 221 -23.88 12.85 3.57
C VAL A 221 -23.98 11.51 2.84
N ALA A 222 -23.34 10.46 3.34
CA ALA A 222 -23.41 9.10 2.79
C ALA A 222 -23.56 8.06 3.91
N VAL A 223 -24.19 6.93 3.64
CA VAL A 223 -24.37 5.82 4.59
C VAL A 223 -23.68 4.58 4.05
N ARG A 224 -22.69 4.07 4.78
CA ARG A 224 -21.98 2.83 4.49
C ARG A 224 -22.68 1.66 5.19
N THR A 225 -23.18 0.72 4.40
CA THR A 225 -23.96 -0.46 4.83
C THR A 225 -23.16 -1.76 4.76
N GLY A 226 -21.94 -1.72 4.22
CA GLY A 226 -21.01 -2.85 4.18
C GLY A 226 -19.61 -2.43 3.72
N PRO A 227 -18.64 -3.36 3.62
CA PRO A 227 -17.24 -3.05 3.27
C PRO A 227 -17.06 -2.34 1.93
N ASN A 228 -17.96 -2.59 0.96
CA ASN A 228 -17.96 -1.98 -0.37
C ASN A 228 -19.34 -1.44 -0.79
N THR A 229 -20.27 -1.27 0.17
CA THR A 229 -21.66 -0.88 -0.11
C THR A 229 -21.97 0.44 0.58
N GLN A 230 -22.30 1.46 -0.21
CA GLN A 230 -22.63 2.80 0.26
C GLN A 230 -23.88 3.32 -0.45
N GLN A 231 -24.78 3.99 0.28
CA GLN A 231 -25.85 4.81 -0.26
C GLN A 231 -25.48 6.30 -0.14
N GLY A 232 -25.81 7.08 -1.17
CA GLY A 232 -25.39 8.47 -1.31
C GLY A 232 -24.04 8.63 -2.06
N PRO A 233 -23.42 9.82 -2.04
CA PRO A 233 -23.75 10.94 -1.18
C PRO A 233 -25.01 11.69 -1.63
N ILE A 234 -25.82 12.12 -0.66
CA ILE A 234 -26.85 13.14 -0.84
C ILE A 234 -26.34 14.47 -0.26
N LEU A 235 -26.92 15.58 -0.70
CA LEU A 235 -26.63 16.89 -0.15
C LEU A 235 -27.70 17.26 0.86
N THR A 236 -27.29 17.91 1.96
CA THR A 236 -28.27 18.49 2.89
C THR A 236 -29.07 19.59 2.21
N ASP A 237 -30.36 19.66 2.54
CA ASP A 237 -31.28 20.63 1.97
C ASP A 237 -31.12 22.04 2.59
N LYS A 238 -32.04 22.95 2.27
CA LYS A 238 -32.06 24.34 2.74
C LYS A 238 -32.15 24.49 4.27
N ASP A 239 -32.59 23.44 4.96
CA ASP A 239 -32.71 23.39 6.43
C ASP A 239 -31.54 22.60 7.05
N GLY A 240 -30.55 22.22 6.24
CA GLY A 240 -29.39 21.42 6.63
C GLY A 240 -29.72 19.95 6.90
N THR A 241 -30.88 19.47 6.44
CA THR A 241 -31.39 18.13 6.73
C THR A 241 -31.08 17.13 5.63
N PHE A 242 -31.04 15.83 5.97
CA PHE A 242 -30.83 14.73 5.04
C PHE A 242 -31.75 13.56 5.39
N THR A 243 -32.10 12.70 4.43
CA THR A 243 -32.90 11.51 4.67
C THR A 243 -32.49 10.35 3.75
N PHE A 244 -32.29 9.18 4.34
CA PHE A 244 -32.07 7.91 3.67
C PHE A 244 -33.20 6.95 4.03
N SER A 245 -33.79 6.32 3.02
CA SER A 245 -34.82 5.30 3.21
C SER A 245 -34.31 3.96 2.67
N ASN A 246 -34.97 2.87 3.05
CA ASN A 246 -34.60 1.51 2.65
C ASN A 246 -33.18 1.14 3.10
N LEU A 247 -32.87 1.42 4.37
CA LEU A 247 -31.62 1.00 5.00
C LEU A 247 -31.77 -0.37 5.68
N PRO A 248 -30.70 -1.19 5.69
CA PRO A 248 -30.72 -2.45 6.40
C PRO A 248 -30.68 -2.21 7.91
N VAL A 249 -31.47 -2.98 8.64
CA VAL A 249 -31.49 -3.00 10.12
C VAL A 249 -30.12 -3.39 10.66
N GLY A 250 -29.67 -2.67 11.69
CA GLY A 250 -28.38 -2.90 12.34
C GLY A 250 -27.49 -1.64 12.37
N THR A 251 -26.21 -1.85 12.67
CA THR A 251 -25.23 -0.77 12.81
C THR A 251 -24.67 -0.35 11.45
N LEU A 252 -24.86 0.92 11.10
CA LEU A 252 -24.40 1.54 9.86
C LEU A 252 -23.36 2.62 10.18
N THR A 253 -22.56 3.04 9.19
CA THR A 253 -21.68 4.21 9.33
C THR A 253 -22.17 5.37 8.48
N LEU A 254 -22.54 6.48 9.11
CA LEU A 254 -22.89 7.74 8.48
C LEU A 254 -21.62 8.59 8.29
N ILE A 255 -21.36 9.08 7.08
CA ILE A 255 -20.19 9.86 6.70
C ILE A 255 -20.66 11.23 6.23
N CYS A 256 -20.17 12.30 6.85
CA CYS A 256 -20.57 13.68 6.55
C CYS A 256 -19.36 14.56 6.25
N ASN A 257 -19.44 15.35 5.17
CA ASN A 257 -18.40 16.26 4.75
C ASN A 257 -19.00 17.60 4.28
N ALA A 258 -18.40 18.73 4.69
CA ALA A 258 -18.77 20.06 4.23
C ALA A 258 -17.52 20.92 4.00
N PRO A 259 -17.48 21.78 2.96
CA PRO A 259 -16.34 22.67 2.72
C PRO A 259 -16.05 23.59 3.91
N GLY A 260 -14.79 23.70 4.33
CA GLY A 260 -14.38 24.52 5.48
C GLY A 260 -14.56 23.83 6.84
N PHE A 261 -15.03 22.58 6.86
CA PHE A 261 -15.22 21.78 8.05
C PHE A 261 -14.39 20.49 8.00
N THR A 262 -14.03 19.97 9.18
CA THR A 262 -13.43 18.64 9.30
C THR A 262 -14.49 17.55 9.04
N PRO A 263 -14.24 16.56 8.15
CA PRO A 263 -15.16 15.44 7.93
C PRO A 263 -15.46 14.65 9.20
N ARG A 264 -16.66 14.06 9.27
CA ARG A 264 -17.12 13.30 10.45
C ARG A 264 -17.77 11.98 10.05
N GLU A 265 -17.39 10.91 10.75
CA GLU A 265 -18.05 9.60 10.69
C GLU A 265 -18.78 9.30 12.00
N LEU A 266 -19.98 8.73 11.92
CA LEU A 266 -20.83 8.35 13.06
C LEU A 266 -21.35 6.93 12.87
N ARG A 267 -21.34 6.12 13.92
CA ARG A 267 -22.07 4.84 13.92
C ARG A 267 -23.52 5.11 14.30
N VAL A 268 -24.44 4.55 13.51
CA VAL A 268 -25.88 4.72 13.72
C VAL A 268 -26.52 3.35 13.76
N GLU A 269 -27.25 3.06 14.83
CA GLU A 269 -28.07 1.85 14.91
C GLU A 269 -29.43 2.12 14.30
N THR A 270 -29.86 1.25 13.40
CA THR A 270 -31.16 1.32 12.74
C THR A 270 -32.04 0.15 13.13
N LEU A 271 -33.32 0.42 13.35
CA LEU A 271 -34.34 -0.55 13.73
C LEU A 271 -35.34 -0.74 12.58
N ALA A 272 -35.96 -1.92 12.50
CA ALA A 272 -36.92 -2.24 11.45
C ALA A 272 -38.13 -1.31 11.52
N ASP A 273 -38.56 -0.77 10.36
CA ASP A 273 -39.73 0.10 10.21
C ASP A 273 -39.70 1.39 11.05
N GLU A 274 -38.54 1.77 11.59
CA GLU A 274 -38.37 2.98 12.39
C GLU A 274 -37.59 4.08 11.65
N THR A 275 -37.86 5.33 12.03
CA THR A 275 -37.10 6.50 11.58
C THR A 275 -36.15 6.94 12.67
N VAL A 276 -34.85 6.75 12.45
CA VAL A 276 -33.79 7.21 13.34
C VAL A 276 -33.41 8.63 12.97
N VAL A 277 -33.34 9.52 13.95
CA VAL A 277 -32.93 10.93 13.76
C VAL A 277 -31.51 11.10 14.28
N VAL A 278 -30.60 11.64 13.46
CA VAL A 278 -29.19 11.85 13.82
C VAL A 278 -28.79 13.29 13.66
N GLU A 279 -28.17 13.83 14.70
CA GLU A 279 -27.59 15.16 14.69
C GLU A 279 -26.10 15.09 14.40
N VAL A 280 -25.62 15.84 13.40
CA VAL A 280 -24.22 15.78 12.95
C VAL A 280 -23.53 17.13 13.15
N PRO A 281 -22.80 17.32 14.25
CA PRO A 281 -21.97 18.51 14.44
C PRO A 281 -20.68 18.45 13.61
N LEU A 282 -20.39 19.46 12.81
CA LEU A 282 -19.11 19.62 12.11
C LEU A 282 -18.29 20.77 12.71
N LYS A 283 -16.98 20.58 12.85
CA LYS A 283 -16.06 21.59 13.41
C LYS A 283 -15.33 22.33 12.27
N PRO A 284 -15.11 23.65 12.37
CA PRO A 284 -14.33 24.41 11.39
C PRO A 284 -12.90 23.90 11.28
N GLN A 285 -12.36 23.96 10.07
CA GLN A 285 -10.95 23.68 9.80
C GLN A 285 -10.11 24.92 10.22
N ALA A 286 -9.21 24.76 11.20
CA ALA A 286 -8.39 25.88 11.71
C ALA A 286 -7.29 26.30 10.72
N LYS A 287 -7.01 27.62 10.62
CA LYS A 287 -5.86 28.20 9.89
C LYS A 287 -4.67 28.39 10.86
N SER A 288 -3.47 27.96 10.47
CA SER A 288 -2.27 28.02 11.33
C SER A 288 -1.63 29.42 11.39
N ALA A 289 -1.24 29.84 12.60
CA ALA A 289 -0.39 31.01 12.87
C ALA A 289 1.00 30.53 13.37
N GLY A 290 2.04 31.31 13.07
CA GLY A 290 3.46 30.93 13.13
C GLY A 290 4.12 30.75 14.51
N LYS A 291 5.38 30.29 14.46
CA LYS A 291 6.20 29.64 15.51
C LYS A 291 6.82 30.59 16.56
N ILE A 292 7.13 30.07 17.76
CA ILE A 292 8.21 30.53 18.67
C ILE A 292 8.95 29.29 19.24
N ARG A 293 10.27 29.41 19.48
CA ARG A 293 11.23 28.38 19.93
C ARG A 293 12.12 28.94 21.04
N VAL A 294 12.44 28.18 22.10
CA VAL A 294 13.67 28.31 22.94
C VAL A 294 14.06 26.95 23.55
N GLU A 295 15.36 26.74 23.74
CA GLU A 295 16.13 25.50 24.00
C GLU A 295 15.89 24.80 25.34
N GLY A 296 15.95 23.46 25.30
CA GLY A 296 15.72 22.53 26.42
C GLY A 296 14.33 21.91 26.34
N LEU A 297 14.26 20.71 25.73
CA LEU A 297 13.08 20.04 25.11
C LEU A 297 12.78 20.50 23.68
N GLU A 298 12.80 19.51 22.79
CA GLU A 298 12.44 19.62 21.38
C GLU A 298 10.95 19.86 21.23
N VAL A 299 10.63 20.93 20.49
CA VAL A 299 9.34 21.10 19.86
C VAL A 299 9.59 21.45 18.40
N THR A 300 8.96 20.71 17.49
CA THR A 300 8.63 21.23 16.16
C THR A 300 7.19 20.93 15.80
N ILE A 301 6.63 21.90 15.10
CA ILE A 301 5.24 22.13 14.72
C ILE A 301 4.87 21.29 13.49
N ALA A 302 3.69 20.69 13.53
CA ALA A 302 2.83 20.23 12.42
C ALA A 302 3.49 19.40 11.30
N ASP A 303 3.01 18.16 11.12
CA ASP A 303 3.41 17.20 10.07
C ASP A 303 3.48 17.82 8.66
N GLU A 304 4.67 18.24 8.26
CA GLU A 304 5.12 18.18 6.88
C GLU A 304 5.95 16.90 6.76
N ALA A 305 5.64 16.03 5.79
CA ALA A 305 6.46 14.86 5.53
C ALA A 305 7.92 15.29 5.30
N VAL A 306 8.83 14.79 6.14
CA VAL A 306 10.27 15.06 6.06
C VAL A 306 10.95 13.87 5.41
N PHE A 307 11.65 14.13 4.29
CA PHE A 307 12.39 13.16 3.49
C PHE A 307 13.86 13.24 3.84
N LEU A 308 14.46 12.12 4.27
CA LEU A 308 15.88 12.03 4.54
C LEU A 308 16.63 11.64 3.26
N ILE A 309 17.64 12.41 2.89
CA ILE A 309 18.59 12.05 1.83
C ILE A 309 19.76 11.33 2.51
N GLU A 310 19.88 10.03 2.28
CA GLU A 310 20.83 9.16 3.00
C GLU A 310 22.29 9.54 2.74
N GLU A 311 22.61 9.98 1.51
CA GLU A 311 23.98 10.38 1.14
C GLU A 311 24.46 11.65 1.86
N THR A 312 23.55 12.56 2.22
CA THR A 312 23.90 13.88 2.80
C THR A 312 23.44 14.04 4.25
N GLY A 313 22.56 13.16 4.73
CA GLY A 313 21.86 13.31 6.01
C GLY A 313 20.85 14.46 6.03
N GLN A 314 20.57 15.09 4.88
CA GLN A 314 19.70 16.26 4.80
C GLN A 314 18.22 15.85 4.90
N GLN A 315 17.47 16.59 5.71
CA GLN A 315 16.03 16.48 5.84
C GLN A 315 15.34 17.52 4.94
N LEU A 316 14.42 17.08 4.09
CA LEU A 316 13.69 17.91 3.13
C LEU A 316 12.20 17.85 3.43
N THR A 317 11.50 18.97 3.37
CA THR A 317 10.03 19.00 3.35
C THR A 317 9.50 18.37 2.05
N LEU A 318 8.21 18.07 1.98
CA LEU A 318 7.55 17.60 0.74
C LEU A 318 7.82 18.49 -0.47
N SER A 319 7.79 19.82 -0.28
CA SER A 319 8.07 20.77 -1.37
C SER A 319 9.53 20.69 -1.81
N GLU A 320 10.46 20.69 -0.86
CA GLU A 320 11.89 20.61 -1.14
C GLU A 320 12.28 19.26 -1.76
N TYR A 321 11.63 18.17 -1.35
CA TYR A 321 11.84 16.85 -1.92
C TYR A 321 11.31 16.75 -3.36
N LYS A 322 10.17 17.37 -3.67
CA LYS A 322 9.68 17.50 -5.04
C LYS A 322 10.66 18.30 -5.91
N ASP A 323 11.20 19.40 -5.37
CA ASP A 323 12.15 20.26 -6.08
C ASP A 323 13.53 19.61 -6.25
N TYR A 324 13.99 18.87 -5.24
CA TYR A 324 15.18 18.02 -5.31
C TYR A 324 15.01 16.94 -6.39
N THR A 325 13.90 16.20 -6.34
CA THR A 325 13.56 15.19 -7.33
C THR A 325 13.52 15.78 -8.75
N ARG A 326 12.84 16.92 -8.93
CA ARG A 326 12.78 17.63 -10.21
C ARG A 326 14.18 17.93 -10.74
N ARG A 327 15.05 18.52 -9.92
CA ARG A 327 16.41 18.87 -10.32
C ARG A 327 17.18 17.65 -10.78
N HIS A 328 17.14 16.55 -10.03
CA HIS A 328 17.81 15.31 -10.41
C HIS A 328 17.32 14.75 -11.74
N ILE A 329 16.00 14.68 -11.94
CA ILE A 329 15.41 14.22 -13.21
C ILE A 329 15.86 15.11 -14.37
N THR A 330 15.81 16.44 -14.21
CA THR A 330 16.20 17.38 -15.27
C THR A 330 17.69 17.38 -15.59
N GLN A 331 18.55 17.01 -14.65
CA GLN A 331 19.99 16.86 -14.90
C GLN A 331 20.27 15.62 -15.77
N THR A 332 19.63 14.49 -15.46
CA THR A 332 19.83 13.24 -16.19
C THR A 332 19.04 13.21 -17.51
N ALA A 333 17.86 13.82 -17.54
CA ALA A 333 16.97 13.91 -18.69
C ALA A 333 16.49 15.36 -18.87
N PRO A 334 17.22 16.21 -19.62
CA PRO A 334 16.89 17.64 -19.74
C PRO A 334 15.57 17.97 -20.44
N THR A 335 14.98 17.01 -21.16
CA THR A 335 13.73 17.20 -21.88
C THR A 335 12.83 15.98 -21.73
N LEU A 336 11.52 16.18 -21.92
CA LEU A 336 10.53 15.09 -21.95
C LEU A 336 10.91 14.03 -23.00
N LYS A 337 11.46 14.44 -24.15
CA LYS A 337 11.91 13.52 -25.20
C LYS A 337 13.08 12.65 -24.72
N THR A 338 14.04 13.23 -24.01
CA THR A 338 15.16 12.49 -23.42
C THR A 338 14.67 11.53 -22.33
N LEU A 339 13.77 11.98 -21.45
CA LEU A 339 13.19 11.14 -20.40
C LEU A 339 12.46 9.94 -21.01
N ARG A 340 11.66 10.16 -22.06
CA ARG A 340 10.99 9.09 -22.81
C ARG A 340 12.00 8.12 -23.43
N ALA A 341 13.03 8.63 -24.09
CA ALA A 341 14.05 7.80 -24.74
C ALA A 341 14.80 6.90 -23.75
N ILE A 342 15.04 7.38 -22.52
CA ILE A 342 15.55 6.59 -21.40
C ILE A 342 14.48 5.57 -20.98
N TRP A 343 13.23 5.98 -20.83
CA TRP A 343 12.16 5.15 -20.28
C TRP A 343 11.77 3.97 -21.17
N VAL A 344 11.73 4.13 -22.49
CA VAL A 344 11.33 3.04 -23.41
C VAL A 344 12.44 2.01 -23.64
N ASP A 345 13.68 2.33 -23.28
CA ASP A 345 14.84 1.44 -23.36
C ASP A 345 15.04 0.73 -21.99
N PRO A 346 14.83 -0.59 -21.89
CA PRO A 346 14.83 -1.26 -20.58
C PRO A 346 16.15 -1.16 -19.80
N PRO A 347 17.34 -1.36 -20.42
CA PRO A 347 18.62 -1.12 -19.74
C PRO A 347 18.77 0.30 -19.20
N ARG A 348 18.48 1.33 -20.02
CA ARG A 348 18.59 2.73 -19.61
C ARG A 348 17.58 3.09 -18.53
N ARG A 349 16.34 2.61 -18.64
CA ARG A 349 15.30 2.78 -17.62
C ARG A 349 15.73 2.20 -16.27
N ARG A 350 16.27 0.97 -16.28
CA ARG A 350 16.74 0.32 -15.04
C ARG A 350 17.86 1.13 -14.38
N ALA A 351 18.87 1.53 -15.16
CA ALA A 351 19.97 2.35 -14.65
C ALA A 351 19.48 3.69 -14.08
N PHE A 352 18.49 4.32 -14.74
CA PHE A 352 17.87 5.56 -14.27
C PHE A 352 17.08 5.39 -12.96
N LEU A 353 16.30 4.31 -12.82
CA LEU A 353 15.58 4.01 -11.58
C LEU A 353 16.52 3.66 -10.42
N GLU A 354 17.59 2.92 -10.68
CA GLU A 354 18.64 2.65 -9.68
C GLU A 354 19.35 3.93 -9.25
N ASP A 355 19.59 4.85 -10.19
CA ASP A 355 20.18 6.15 -9.90
C ASP A 355 19.29 7.01 -9.00
N LEU A 356 17.99 7.06 -9.29
CA LEU A 356 17.02 7.71 -8.41
C LEU A 356 17.05 7.12 -7.00
N ARG A 357 17.06 5.78 -6.88
CA ARG A 357 17.11 5.11 -5.58
C ARG A 357 18.38 5.42 -4.79
N ARG A 358 19.55 5.45 -5.46
CA ARG A 358 20.81 5.86 -4.81
C ARG A 358 20.75 7.27 -4.24
N GLN A 359 20.01 8.15 -4.91
CA GLN A 359 19.76 9.53 -4.47
C GLN A 359 18.58 9.66 -3.50
N SER A 360 18.13 8.56 -2.89
CA SER A 360 16.97 8.51 -1.98
C SER A 360 15.66 9.03 -2.63
N ILE A 361 15.56 8.95 -3.96
CA ILE A 361 14.35 9.29 -4.72
C ILE A 361 13.55 8.02 -4.98
N HIS A 362 12.39 7.90 -4.33
CA HIS A 362 11.49 6.77 -4.46
C HIS A 362 10.17 7.19 -5.11
N PRO A 363 9.98 6.92 -6.42
CA PRO A 363 8.75 7.30 -7.12
C PRO A 363 7.47 6.75 -6.49
N GLU A 364 7.54 5.59 -5.84
CA GLU A 364 6.40 4.96 -5.17
C GLU A 364 5.93 5.79 -3.95
N VAL A 365 6.89 6.32 -3.19
CA VAL A 365 6.61 7.22 -2.05
C VAL A 365 6.05 8.54 -2.58
N LEU A 366 6.65 9.09 -3.63
CA LEU A 366 6.16 10.30 -4.31
C LEU A 366 4.72 10.14 -4.81
N ALA A 367 4.37 8.97 -5.34
CA ALA A 367 3.02 8.68 -5.79
C ALA A 367 2.02 8.70 -4.61
N GLU A 368 2.38 8.07 -3.50
CA GLU A 368 1.52 7.96 -2.31
C GLU A 368 1.29 9.31 -1.64
N ILE A 369 2.35 10.08 -1.38
CA ILE A 369 2.27 11.40 -0.72
C ILE A 369 1.56 12.45 -1.59
N MET A 370 1.49 12.24 -2.91
CA MET A 370 0.78 13.10 -3.84
C MET A 370 -0.68 12.66 -4.06
N ASP A 371 -1.13 11.58 -3.42
CA ASP A 371 -2.43 10.94 -3.66
C ASP A 371 -2.61 10.53 -5.14
N GLN A 372 -1.52 9.99 -5.72
CA GLN A 372 -1.38 9.58 -7.11
C GLN A 372 -0.88 8.13 -7.21
N SER A 373 -1.29 7.24 -6.31
CA SER A 373 -0.82 5.84 -6.25
C SER A 373 -1.07 5.04 -7.53
N GLU A 374 -2.07 5.45 -8.34
CA GLU A 374 -2.41 4.81 -9.61
C GLU A 374 -1.70 5.42 -10.83
N ALA A 375 -0.96 6.51 -10.63
CA ALA A 375 -0.16 7.15 -11.66
C ALA A 375 0.85 6.18 -12.26
N ASP A 376 1.04 6.26 -13.58
CA ASP A 376 2.20 5.62 -14.18
C ASP A 376 3.48 6.35 -13.77
N THR A 377 4.52 5.60 -13.41
CA THR A 377 5.77 6.17 -12.90
C THR A 377 6.43 7.14 -13.90
N PHE A 378 6.34 6.89 -15.21
CA PHE A 378 6.83 7.84 -16.20
C PHE A 378 6.08 9.16 -16.12
N ASP A 379 4.75 9.11 -16.05
CA ASP A 379 3.91 10.30 -16.01
C ASP A 379 4.10 11.09 -14.71
N LEU A 380 4.28 10.40 -13.59
CA LEU A 380 4.62 11.04 -12.31
C LEU A 380 5.94 11.81 -12.42
N LEU A 381 6.99 11.15 -12.93
CA LEU A 381 8.31 11.77 -13.08
C LEU A 381 8.29 12.90 -14.12
N ALA A 382 7.57 12.71 -15.22
CA ALA A 382 7.40 13.72 -16.26
C ALA A 382 6.61 14.93 -15.74
N HIS A 383 5.58 14.72 -14.93
CA HIS A 383 4.83 15.79 -14.29
C HIS A 383 5.72 16.59 -13.33
N LEU A 384 6.49 15.91 -12.48
CA LEU A 384 7.41 16.55 -11.55
C LEU A 384 8.48 17.38 -12.27
N ALA A 385 9.02 16.84 -13.38
CA ALA A 385 10.10 17.46 -14.14
C ALA A 385 9.64 18.59 -15.08
N PHE A 386 8.51 18.39 -15.77
CA PHE A 386 8.11 19.21 -16.92
C PHE A 386 6.67 19.74 -16.84
N GLY A 387 5.92 19.43 -15.77
CA GLY A 387 4.56 19.93 -15.56
C GLY A 387 3.51 19.33 -16.51
N VAL A 388 3.79 18.20 -17.17
CA VAL A 388 2.81 17.53 -18.03
C VAL A 388 1.69 16.86 -17.21
N PRO A 389 0.49 16.64 -17.78
CA PRO A 389 -0.58 15.94 -17.08
C PRO A 389 -0.19 14.53 -16.64
N ILE A 390 -0.55 14.17 -15.40
CA ILE A 390 -0.37 12.79 -14.90
C ILE A 390 -1.41 11.89 -15.57
N ARG A 391 -0.97 10.74 -16.08
CA ARG A 391 -1.86 9.66 -16.51
C ARG A 391 -1.66 8.45 -15.61
N THR A 392 -2.74 7.73 -15.38
CA THR A 392 -2.73 6.47 -14.66
C THR A 392 -2.27 5.32 -15.55
N ARG A 393 -1.80 4.25 -14.93
CA ARG A 393 -1.48 2.98 -15.63
C ARG A 393 -2.70 2.45 -16.39
N SER A 394 -3.89 2.60 -15.80
CA SER A 394 -5.17 2.23 -16.41
C SER A 394 -5.50 3.04 -17.66
N GLU A 395 -5.26 4.35 -17.64
CA GLU A 395 -5.45 5.22 -18.80
C GLU A 395 -4.45 4.89 -19.92
N ARG A 396 -3.17 4.65 -19.57
CA ARG A 396 -2.16 4.23 -20.56
C ARG A 396 -2.51 2.90 -21.23
N ALA A 397 -2.92 1.90 -20.45
CA ALA A 397 -3.33 0.61 -21.00
C ALA A 397 -4.56 0.74 -21.92
N SER A 398 -5.54 1.56 -21.52
CA SER A 398 -6.73 1.82 -22.32
C SER A 398 -6.40 2.58 -23.61
N ALA A 399 -5.54 3.58 -23.54
CA ALA A 399 -5.06 4.33 -24.69
C ALA A 399 -4.28 3.45 -25.67
N PHE A 400 -3.40 2.59 -25.17
CA PHE A 400 -2.70 1.58 -25.98
C PHE A 400 -3.70 0.67 -26.69
N ARG A 401 -4.67 0.11 -25.95
CA ARG A 401 -5.67 -0.80 -26.51
C ARG A 401 -6.47 -0.13 -27.61
N ASN A 402 -6.86 1.13 -27.44
CA ASN A 402 -7.66 1.84 -28.42
C ASN A 402 -6.84 2.25 -29.66
N ARG A 403 -5.61 2.75 -29.46
CA ARG A 403 -4.78 3.29 -30.54
C ARG A 403 -4.07 2.20 -31.34
N GLU A 404 -3.60 1.14 -30.70
CA GLU A 404 -2.73 0.12 -31.29
C GLU A 404 -3.50 -1.14 -31.74
N GLN A 405 -4.77 -0.98 -32.12
CA GLN A 405 -5.61 -2.08 -32.60
C GLN A 405 -4.96 -2.84 -33.77
N ALA A 406 -4.39 -2.14 -34.75
CA ALA A 406 -3.70 -2.78 -35.87
C ALA A 406 -2.52 -3.68 -35.41
N PHE A 407 -1.76 -3.23 -34.40
CA PHE A 407 -0.68 -4.02 -33.82
C PHE A 407 -1.21 -5.27 -33.12
N ILE A 408 -2.27 -5.14 -32.31
CA ILE A 408 -2.88 -6.28 -31.62
C ILE A 408 -3.46 -7.28 -32.63
N GLN A 409 -4.19 -6.79 -33.63
CA GLN A 409 -4.84 -7.62 -34.65
C GLN A 409 -3.85 -8.33 -35.58
N ALA A 410 -2.59 -7.90 -35.66
CA ALA A 410 -1.56 -8.58 -36.44
C ALA A 410 -1.16 -9.96 -35.88
N PHE A 411 -1.49 -10.26 -34.62
CA PHE A 411 -1.17 -11.53 -33.96
C PHE A 411 -2.33 -12.53 -34.02
N GLY A 412 -2.03 -13.83 -33.88
CA GLY A 412 -3.07 -14.87 -33.72
C GLY A 412 -3.75 -14.80 -32.34
N GLU A 413 -4.89 -15.49 -32.19
CA GLU A 413 -5.76 -15.41 -31.00
C GLU A 413 -5.01 -15.60 -29.67
N ASN A 414 -4.19 -16.65 -29.55
CA ASN A 414 -3.44 -16.92 -28.32
C ASN A 414 -2.42 -15.81 -28.01
N ALA A 415 -1.71 -15.29 -29.02
CA ALA A 415 -0.75 -14.21 -28.83
C ALA A 415 -1.44 -12.88 -28.48
N ARG A 416 -2.63 -12.60 -29.06
CA ARG A 416 -3.46 -11.46 -28.65
C ARG A 416 -3.88 -11.56 -27.19
N ARG A 417 -4.32 -12.73 -26.75
CA ARG A 417 -4.70 -12.97 -25.35
C ARG A 417 -3.52 -12.69 -24.42
N VAL A 418 -2.30 -13.08 -24.81
CA VAL A 418 -1.08 -12.76 -24.06
C VAL A 418 -0.85 -11.24 -24.00
N ILE A 419 -0.97 -10.51 -25.11
CA ILE A 419 -0.79 -9.04 -25.13
C ILE A 419 -1.80 -8.35 -24.20
N LEU A 420 -3.07 -8.76 -24.24
CA LEU A 420 -4.12 -8.19 -23.38
C LEU A 420 -3.85 -8.48 -21.90
N GLU A 421 -3.44 -9.70 -21.56
CA GLU A 421 -3.09 -10.04 -20.18
C GLU A 421 -1.84 -9.28 -19.70
N LEU A 422 -0.85 -9.08 -20.58
CA LEU A 422 0.32 -8.25 -20.27
C LEU A 422 -0.07 -6.79 -19.99
N LEU A 423 -1.07 -6.25 -20.69
CA LEU A 423 -1.62 -4.93 -20.38
C LEU A 423 -2.27 -4.91 -18.99
N GLU A 424 -3.00 -5.95 -18.60
CA GLU A 424 -3.58 -6.04 -17.25
C GLU A 424 -2.49 -6.14 -16.17
N LYS A 425 -1.40 -6.89 -16.40
CA LYS A 425 -0.24 -6.87 -15.50
C LYS A 425 0.38 -5.47 -15.41
N TYR A 426 0.54 -4.79 -16.54
CA TYR A 426 1.02 -3.41 -16.58
C TYR A 426 0.11 -2.45 -15.81
N ARG A 427 -1.22 -2.59 -15.89
CA ARG A 427 -2.15 -1.77 -15.09
C ARG A 427 -1.91 -1.90 -13.59
N ALA A 428 -1.65 -3.12 -13.14
CA ALA A 428 -1.53 -3.43 -11.73
C ALA A 428 -0.14 -3.08 -11.15
N GLY A 429 0.94 -3.20 -11.94
CA GLY A 429 2.32 -3.05 -11.44
C GLY A 429 3.26 -2.22 -12.30
N GLY A 430 2.76 -1.52 -13.32
CA GLY A 430 3.54 -0.64 -14.19
C GLY A 430 4.45 -1.38 -15.19
N ILE A 431 5.37 -0.62 -15.79
CA ILE A 431 6.21 -1.10 -16.90
C ILE A 431 7.16 -2.23 -16.53
N GLU A 432 7.51 -2.37 -15.24
CA GLU A 432 8.38 -3.43 -14.74
C GLU A 432 7.75 -4.82 -14.91
N GLN A 433 6.43 -4.90 -15.05
CA GLN A 433 5.68 -6.14 -15.27
C GLN A 433 5.79 -6.68 -16.70
N LEU A 434 6.37 -5.91 -17.63
CA LEU A 434 6.52 -6.29 -19.04
C LEU A 434 7.89 -6.92 -19.35
N GLN A 435 8.51 -7.54 -18.35
CA GLN A 435 9.77 -8.27 -18.47
C GLN A 435 9.53 -9.78 -18.63
N PRO A 436 10.47 -10.56 -19.21
CA PRO A 436 10.28 -11.99 -19.50
C PRO A 436 9.85 -12.84 -18.30
N GLU A 437 10.21 -12.42 -17.08
CA GLU A 437 9.89 -13.11 -15.83
C GLU A 437 8.37 -13.14 -15.56
N VAL A 438 7.59 -12.23 -16.16
CA VAL A 438 6.12 -12.22 -16.07
C VAL A 438 5.52 -13.54 -16.53
N PHE A 439 6.16 -14.26 -17.45
CA PHE A 439 5.64 -15.53 -17.94
C PHE A 439 5.74 -16.68 -16.93
N SER A 440 6.39 -16.46 -15.78
CA SER A 440 6.42 -17.39 -14.65
C SER A 440 5.22 -17.23 -13.72
N VAL A 441 4.43 -16.17 -13.86
CA VAL A 441 3.25 -15.89 -13.02
C VAL A 441 1.94 -16.19 -13.74
N SER A 442 0.85 -16.32 -12.97
CA SER A 442 -0.49 -16.60 -13.50
C SER A 442 -1.05 -15.42 -14.33
N PRO A 443 -1.79 -15.67 -15.43
CA PRO A 443 -2.16 -16.98 -16.00
C PRO A 443 -1.13 -17.56 -16.99
N PHE A 444 0.00 -16.89 -17.20
CA PHE A 444 0.99 -17.29 -18.21
C PHE A 444 1.63 -18.64 -17.89
N ARG A 445 1.84 -18.93 -16.60
CA ARG A 445 2.35 -20.23 -16.15
C ARG A 445 1.43 -21.38 -16.58
N GLU A 446 0.13 -21.22 -16.38
CA GLU A 446 -0.93 -22.18 -16.71
C GLU A 446 -1.07 -22.34 -18.24
N TRP A 447 -0.69 -21.32 -19.00
CA TRP A 447 -0.61 -21.37 -20.46
C TRP A 447 0.69 -22.04 -20.97
N GLY A 448 1.48 -22.65 -20.09
CA GLY A 448 2.73 -23.33 -20.44
C GLY A 448 3.96 -22.42 -20.44
N GLY A 449 3.86 -21.26 -19.78
CA GLY A 449 4.96 -20.34 -19.48
C GLY A 449 5.65 -19.75 -20.70
N ALA A 450 6.86 -19.23 -20.49
CA ALA A 450 7.66 -18.57 -21.54
C ALA A 450 7.88 -19.47 -22.77
N PHE A 451 8.07 -20.77 -22.56
CA PHE A 451 8.28 -21.74 -23.64
C PHE A 451 7.10 -21.80 -24.60
N THR A 452 5.89 -22.05 -24.09
CA THR A 452 4.69 -22.18 -24.93
C THR A 452 4.31 -20.84 -25.55
N ILE A 453 4.38 -19.77 -24.75
CA ILE A 453 4.07 -18.41 -25.20
C ILE A 453 4.99 -18.00 -26.34
N SER A 454 6.30 -18.25 -26.27
CA SER A 454 7.23 -17.91 -27.35
C SER A 454 6.80 -18.50 -28.71
N ARG A 455 6.25 -19.70 -28.75
CA ARG A 455 5.79 -20.35 -29.99
C ARG A 455 4.59 -19.64 -30.60
N TRP A 456 3.67 -19.12 -29.77
CA TRP A 456 2.52 -18.34 -30.25
C TRP A 456 2.92 -17.02 -30.91
N PHE A 457 4.07 -16.47 -30.54
CA PHE A 457 4.65 -15.27 -31.18
C PHE A 457 5.59 -15.61 -32.34
N GLY A 458 5.80 -16.88 -32.68
CA GLY A 458 6.69 -17.30 -33.77
C GLY A 458 8.17 -17.46 -33.35
N GLY A 459 8.43 -17.63 -32.06
CA GLY A 459 9.76 -17.87 -31.48
C GLY A 459 10.17 -16.82 -30.43
N THR A 460 11.20 -17.14 -29.66
CA THR A 460 11.70 -16.29 -28.55
C THR A 460 12.12 -14.89 -29.01
N GLU A 461 12.78 -14.78 -30.16
CA GLU A 461 13.25 -13.49 -30.67
C GLU A 461 12.08 -12.58 -31.09
N ARG A 462 11.04 -13.18 -31.68
CA ARG A 462 9.83 -12.44 -32.07
C ARG A 462 9.01 -12.05 -30.85
N LEU A 463 8.96 -12.88 -29.81
CA LEU A 463 8.36 -12.51 -28.51
C LEU A 463 9.12 -11.32 -27.88
N ARG A 464 10.45 -11.38 -27.81
CA ARG A 464 11.30 -10.33 -27.23
C ARG A 464 11.11 -9.00 -27.96
N SER A 465 11.20 -9.00 -29.29
CA SER A 465 10.98 -7.79 -30.09
C SER A 465 9.54 -7.26 -29.98
N THR A 466 8.55 -8.15 -29.83
CA THR A 466 7.15 -7.75 -29.58
C THR A 466 6.99 -7.06 -28.22
N LEU A 467 7.60 -7.59 -27.15
CA LEU A 467 7.57 -6.94 -25.83
C LEU A 467 8.23 -5.56 -25.85
N LEU A 468 9.36 -5.41 -26.54
CA LEU A 468 10.01 -4.11 -26.72
C LEU A 468 9.12 -3.13 -27.49
N THR A 469 8.51 -3.60 -28.59
CA THR A 469 7.58 -2.80 -29.39
C THR A 469 6.37 -2.37 -28.57
N MET A 470 5.83 -3.28 -27.74
CA MET A 470 4.73 -3.00 -26.84
C MET A 470 5.11 -1.93 -25.81
N GLN A 471 6.29 -2.04 -25.18
CA GLN A 471 6.80 -1.01 -24.25
C GLN A 471 6.92 0.35 -24.96
N GLN A 472 7.50 0.42 -26.16
CA GLN A 472 7.59 1.67 -26.93
C GLN A 472 6.21 2.25 -27.27
N LYS A 473 5.25 1.40 -27.62
CA LYS A 473 3.88 1.83 -27.95
C LYS A 473 3.07 2.24 -26.72
N ILE A 474 3.37 1.76 -25.51
CA ILE A 474 2.73 2.30 -24.29
C ILE A 474 3.09 3.78 -24.08
N TYR A 475 4.29 4.19 -24.52
CA TYR A 475 4.78 5.57 -24.46
C TYR A 475 4.98 6.12 -25.87
N PRO A 476 3.89 6.49 -26.59
CA PRO A 476 4.02 7.07 -27.93
C PRO A 476 4.87 8.33 -27.92
N GLU A 477 5.45 8.70 -29.06
CA GLU A 477 5.90 10.07 -29.25
C GLU A 477 4.68 10.98 -29.27
N GLU A 478 4.65 11.99 -28.41
CA GLU A 478 3.64 13.02 -28.52
C GLU A 478 3.93 13.80 -29.80
N VAL A 479 2.98 13.76 -30.73
CA VAL A 479 2.99 14.65 -31.89
C VAL A 479 2.84 16.05 -31.30
N ALA A 480 3.81 16.92 -31.57
CA ALA A 480 3.69 18.34 -31.21
C ALA A 480 2.37 18.84 -31.78
N VAL A 481 1.44 19.23 -30.91
CA VAL A 481 0.21 19.93 -31.27
C VAL A 481 0.55 21.40 -31.48
#